data_AF-A0A7C1AVK0-F1
#
_entry.id   AF-A0A7C1AVK0-F1
#
_cell.length_a   1.000
_cell.length_b   1.000
_cell.length_c   1.000
_cell.angle_alpha   90.00
_cell.angle_beta   90.00
_cell.angle_gamma   90.00
#
_symmetry.space_group_name_H-M   'P 1'
#
loop_
_entity.id
_entity.type
_entity.pdbx_description
1 polymer ?
#
loop_
_entity_poly.entity_id
_entity_poly.type
_entity_poly.pdbx_seq_one_letter_code
_entity_poly.pdbx_strand_id
1 'polypeptide(L)'
;MQGVLRRLMQVLGAVAIIAATLTTTASAQPPTILAERFDTADWNETWVDWRSGDDLTTTRQTGYRTDGLGVTIGPGQRRGTGAHYRIDGDVDEAWFRYYLRLENFVPITSGKFPGFAGMPSFTARGCFPSTAQNPGWSARTMFTAAGEGGAVADQIRLGTYLYHVDQAGSCGDKLLWDANVATLDQDRWYCVEGRVALNTPGENNGSIEGWIDGTRAYQRNDIQFRRAEEADLDIRTFWLNIYFGGSTVVNDRDLGLTIDELMISTEGQIGCVAPFWDSTTSLHRSAIEALAFVGIIRGCAYGQYCPEDHLTRAQTLALIDRMIDAPATTVDAFDDDNGHWAEAVLNRLAPLGIVSGCAGRSICPDDEVTRGQFAAFVTRAFDIPGTTEDFFTDDDGSLFESSINQIASIGITRGCDAGNSTYCPQDPLTRAQAASLLFRVLQWQQGR
;
A
#
# COMPACT_ATOMS: atom_id res chain seq x y z
N MET A 1 -10.18 9.15 -15.60
CA MET A 1 -11.27 9.50 -14.65
C MET A 1 -11.96 8.28 -14.03
N GLN A 2 -12.77 7.46 -14.73
CA GLN A 2 -13.65 6.50 -14.02
C GLN A 2 -12.98 5.26 -13.39
N GLY A 3 -11.80 4.83 -13.83
CA GLY A 3 -11.18 3.58 -13.37
C GLY A 3 -10.64 3.64 -11.93
N VAL A 4 -9.70 4.56 -11.67
CA VAL A 4 -9.07 4.75 -10.34
C VAL A 4 -10.10 5.19 -9.32
N LEU A 5 -10.89 6.23 -9.62
CA LEU A 5 -11.92 6.72 -8.69
C LEU A 5 -12.91 5.62 -8.29
N ARG A 6 -13.31 4.75 -9.23
CA ARG A 6 -14.17 3.60 -8.93
C ARG A 6 -13.50 2.59 -8.00
N ARG A 7 -12.23 2.27 -8.22
CA ARG A 7 -11.49 1.36 -7.33
C ARG A 7 -11.32 1.96 -5.93
N LEU A 8 -10.99 3.26 -5.84
CA LEU A 8 -10.92 3.99 -4.57
C LEU A 8 -12.24 3.90 -3.79
N MET A 9 -13.38 4.08 -4.47
CA MET A 9 -14.71 3.98 -3.85
C MET A 9 -15.07 2.55 -3.41
N GLN A 10 -14.59 1.52 -4.11
CA GLN A 10 -14.82 0.12 -3.73
C GLN A 10 -14.11 -0.24 -2.43
N VAL A 11 -12.90 0.27 -2.22
CA VAL A 11 -12.10 -0.06 -1.02
C VAL A 11 -12.35 0.88 0.16
N LEU A 12 -13.04 2.01 -0.06
CA LEU A 12 -13.20 3.07 0.95
C LEU A 12 -13.82 2.58 2.27
N GLY A 13 -14.83 1.70 2.17
CA GLY A 13 -15.51 1.14 3.34
C GLY A 13 -14.61 0.25 4.20
N ALA A 14 -13.84 -0.64 3.56
CA ALA A 14 -12.87 -1.49 4.24
C ALA A 14 -11.75 -0.64 4.87
N VAL A 15 -11.24 0.34 4.14
CA VAL A 15 -10.17 1.24 4.60
C VAL A 15 -10.60 2.08 5.80
N ALA A 16 -11.84 2.59 5.83
CA ALA A 16 -12.35 3.35 6.96
C ALA A 16 -12.44 2.51 8.25
N ILE A 17 -12.81 1.23 8.13
CA ILE A 17 -12.83 0.28 9.26
C ILE A 17 -11.40 0.00 9.73
N ILE A 18 -10.49 -0.31 8.79
CA ILE A 18 -9.08 -0.61 9.11
C ILE A 18 -8.44 0.58 9.84
N ALA A 19 -8.55 1.79 9.31
CA ALA A 19 -8.03 3.00 9.95
C ALA A 19 -8.56 3.20 11.38
N ALA A 20 -9.86 2.94 11.60
CA ALA A 20 -10.46 3.02 12.93
C ALA A 20 -9.96 1.94 13.91
N THR A 21 -9.54 0.78 13.40
CA THR A 21 -9.07 -0.36 14.20
C THR A 21 -7.56 -0.42 14.40
N LEU A 22 -6.78 0.32 13.61
CA LEU A 22 -5.34 0.42 13.79
C LEU A 22 -5.06 1.14 15.11
N THR A 23 -4.74 0.33 16.11
CA THR A 23 -4.41 0.80 17.43
C THR A 23 -3.09 1.55 17.38
N THR A 24 -3.09 2.80 17.85
CA THR A 24 -1.89 3.54 18.24
C THR A 24 -1.29 3.04 19.54
N THR A 25 -1.69 1.87 20.02
CA THR A 25 -1.00 1.28 21.15
C THR A 25 0.38 0.87 20.67
N ALA A 26 1.33 1.73 20.99
CA ALA A 26 2.68 1.38 21.34
C ALA A 26 2.67 0.33 22.48
N SER A 27 2.04 -0.83 22.27
CA SER A 27 2.76 -2.05 22.61
C SER A 27 4.07 -1.90 21.84
N ALA A 28 5.18 -1.75 22.56
CA ALA A 28 6.47 -1.68 21.91
C ALA A 28 6.53 -2.87 20.95
N GLN A 29 6.61 -2.59 19.64
CA GLN A 29 6.81 -3.66 18.67
C GLN A 29 8.03 -4.45 19.17
N PRO A 30 8.00 -5.79 19.06
CA PRO A 30 9.12 -6.59 19.52
C PRO A 30 10.39 -6.14 18.78
N PRO A 31 11.58 -6.30 19.39
CA PRO A 31 12.83 -6.08 18.69
C PRO A 31 12.84 -6.80 17.34
N THR A 32 13.31 -6.09 16.32
CA THR A 32 13.42 -6.62 14.96
C THR A 32 14.87 -6.91 14.63
N ILE A 33 15.13 -8.08 14.05
CA ILE A 33 16.45 -8.43 13.50
C ILE A 33 16.67 -7.83 12.11
N LEU A 34 15.59 -7.47 11.40
CA LEU A 34 15.62 -6.71 10.15
C LEU A 34 14.53 -5.63 10.18
N ALA A 35 14.90 -4.42 9.76
CA ALA A 35 13.98 -3.31 9.50
C ALA A 35 14.36 -2.65 8.17
N GLU A 36 13.84 -3.20 7.08
CA GLU A 36 14.08 -2.72 5.71
C GLU A 36 12.97 -1.76 5.28
N ARG A 37 13.37 -0.54 4.93
CA ARG A 37 12.48 0.56 4.54
C ARG A 37 12.52 0.86 3.05
N PHE A 38 13.53 0.33 2.33
CA PHE A 38 13.71 0.59 0.90
C PHE A 38 13.78 2.10 0.53
N ASP A 39 14.13 2.96 1.49
CA ASP A 39 14.24 4.41 1.32
C ASP A 39 15.66 4.88 0.97
N THR A 40 16.60 3.93 0.85
CA THR A 40 17.99 4.13 0.44
C THR A 40 18.25 3.48 -0.93
N ALA A 41 19.24 4.01 -1.66
CA ALA A 41 19.63 3.48 -2.97
C ALA A 41 20.26 2.08 -2.87
N ASP A 42 20.90 1.79 -1.74
CA ASP A 42 21.76 0.62 -1.53
C ASP A 42 21.06 -0.45 -0.69
N TRP A 43 19.72 -0.48 -0.66
CA TRP A 43 18.94 -1.46 0.11
C TRP A 43 19.40 -2.89 -0.18
N ASN A 44 19.81 -3.19 -1.42
CA ASN A 44 20.27 -4.50 -1.87
C ASN A 44 21.60 -4.97 -1.23
N GLU A 45 22.39 -4.10 -0.60
CA GLU A 45 23.64 -4.48 0.07
C GLU A 45 23.41 -5.41 1.28
N THR A 46 22.22 -5.32 1.88
CA THR A 46 21.81 -6.16 3.02
C THR A 46 21.36 -7.56 2.58
N TRP A 47 21.09 -7.75 1.28
CA TRP A 47 20.46 -8.97 0.76
C TRP A 47 21.46 -9.83 -0.03
N VAL A 48 21.46 -11.13 0.25
CA VAL A 48 22.27 -12.13 -0.48
C VAL A 48 21.49 -12.68 -1.68
N ASP A 49 22.19 -13.19 -2.70
CA ASP A 49 21.63 -13.70 -3.98
C ASP A 49 20.80 -12.64 -4.74
N TRP A 50 21.05 -11.34 -4.49
CA TRP A 50 20.61 -10.27 -5.38
C TRP A 50 21.31 -10.40 -6.74
N ARG A 51 20.54 -10.25 -7.82
CA ARG A 51 21.04 -10.45 -9.19
C ARG A 51 20.84 -9.17 -9.99
N SER A 52 21.75 -8.88 -10.91
CA SER A 52 21.61 -7.73 -11.83
C SER A 52 20.34 -7.76 -12.68
N GLY A 53 19.76 -8.94 -12.93
CA GLY A 53 18.47 -9.06 -13.60
C GLY A 53 17.29 -8.60 -12.75
N ASP A 54 17.41 -8.63 -11.41
CA ASP A 54 16.40 -8.15 -10.48
C ASP A 54 16.41 -6.61 -10.42
N ASP A 55 17.58 -5.96 -10.59
CA ASP A 55 17.68 -4.49 -10.71
C ASP A 55 16.81 -3.94 -11.84
N LEU A 56 16.69 -4.69 -12.94
CA LEU A 56 15.88 -4.29 -14.10
C LEU A 56 14.37 -4.34 -13.85
N THR A 57 13.95 -5.01 -12.78
CA THR A 57 12.54 -5.21 -12.42
C THR A 57 12.15 -4.47 -11.16
N THR A 58 13.07 -3.70 -10.56
CA THR A 58 12.81 -2.92 -9.35
C THR A 58 13.07 -1.44 -9.51
N THR A 59 12.28 -0.62 -8.83
CA THR A 59 12.41 0.83 -8.83
C THR A 59 12.13 1.39 -7.45
N ARG A 60 12.71 2.55 -7.13
CA ARG A 60 12.26 3.34 -5.98
C ARG A 60 10.97 4.04 -6.38
N GLN A 61 9.90 3.79 -5.63
CA GLN A 61 8.61 4.46 -5.85
C GLN A 61 7.95 4.80 -4.53
N THR A 62 6.81 5.49 -4.58
CA THR A 62 6.11 5.90 -3.35
C THR A 62 5.74 4.69 -2.49
N GLY A 63 6.24 4.70 -1.25
CA GLY A 63 6.01 3.67 -0.23
C GLY A 63 4.83 4.00 0.69
N TYR A 64 4.69 3.18 1.73
CA TYR A 64 3.70 3.34 2.77
C TYR A 64 4.02 4.52 3.69
N ARG A 65 5.30 4.75 4.01
CA ARG A 65 5.74 5.89 4.85
C ARG A 65 6.59 6.92 4.13
N THR A 66 7.49 6.46 3.25
CA THR A 66 8.35 7.32 2.43
C THR A 66 8.38 6.77 1.02
N ASP A 67 9.50 6.18 0.63
CA ASP A 67 9.63 5.40 -0.58
C ASP A 67 9.60 3.93 -0.25
N GLY A 68 9.32 3.11 -1.24
CA GLY A 68 9.30 1.67 -1.13
C GLY A 68 9.91 1.03 -2.37
N LEU A 69 10.01 -0.30 -2.31
CA LEU A 69 10.48 -1.12 -3.41
C LEU A 69 9.34 -1.38 -4.38
N GLY A 70 9.33 -0.65 -5.49
CA GLY A 70 8.53 -0.97 -6.65
C GLY A 70 9.08 -2.19 -7.37
N VAL A 71 8.18 -3.08 -7.79
CA VAL A 71 8.53 -4.31 -8.50
C VAL A 71 7.60 -4.48 -9.68
N THR A 72 8.16 -4.64 -10.87
CA THR A 72 7.42 -4.92 -12.11
C THR A 72 7.88 -6.23 -12.72
N ILE A 73 6.94 -7.16 -12.92
CA ILE A 73 7.18 -8.35 -13.74
C ILE A 73 6.57 -8.10 -15.11
N GLY A 74 7.42 -7.88 -16.11
CA GLY A 74 6.98 -7.57 -17.48
C GLY A 74 6.49 -8.78 -18.28
N PRO A 75 5.90 -8.56 -19.47
CA PRO A 75 5.55 -9.61 -20.41
C PRO A 75 6.74 -10.53 -20.72
N GLY A 76 6.48 -11.85 -20.73
CA GLY A 76 7.48 -12.89 -20.93
C GLY A 76 8.40 -13.14 -19.72
N GLN A 77 8.44 -12.24 -18.74
CA GLN A 77 9.24 -12.39 -17.54
C GLN A 77 8.49 -13.23 -16.49
N ARG A 78 9.26 -13.75 -15.53
CA ARG A 78 8.71 -14.54 -14.41
C ARG A 78 9.13 -14.01 -13.04
N ARG A 79 10.27 -13.36 -12.94
CA ARG A 79 10.85 -12.92 -11.67
C ARG A 79 10.77 -11.40 -11.58
N GLY A 80 10.36 -10.91 -10.42
CA GLY A 80 10.51 -9.51 -10.02
C GLY A 80 11.66 -9.33 -9.03
N THR A 81 11.83 -10.25 -8.08
CA THR A 81 12.97 -10.24 -7.15
C THR A 81 13.41 -11.65 -6.76
N GLY A 82 14.69 -11.80 -6.42
CA GLY A 82 15.32 -13.05 -6.02
C GLY A 82 16.13 -12.98 -4.72
N ALA A 83 16.24 -11.80 -4.08
CA ALA A 83 17.05 -11.55 -2.90
C ALA A 83 16.62 -12.35 -1.67
N HIS A 84 17.58 -12.74 -0.84
CA HIS A 84 17.38 -13.39 0.46
C HIS A 84 18.06 -12.59 1.57
N TYR A 85 17.45 -12.53 2.73
CA TYR A 85 18.07 -12.04 3.95
C TYR A 85 18.50 -13.25 4.78
N ARG A 86 19.74 -13.23 5.29
CA ARG A 86 20.25 -14.29 6.17
C ARG A 86 19.90 -13.95 7.62
N ILE A 87 19.36 -14.93 8.32
CA ILE A 87 19.05 -14.86 9.74
C ILE A 87 20.18 -15.61 10.47
N ASP A 88 20.77 -14.93 11.45
CA ASP A 88 21.86 -15.49 12.24
C ASP A 88 21.32 -16.14 13.52
N GLY A 89 21.97 -17.24 13.93
CA GLY A 89 21.62 -18.01 15.12
C GLY A 89 20.56 -19.09 14.88
N ASP A 90 20.36 -19.92 15.90
CA ASP A 90 19.41 -21.04 15.85
C ASP A 90 17.99 -20.54 16.16
N VAL A 91 17.25 -20.18 15.10
CA VAL A 91 15.92 -19.59 15.21
C VAL A 91 14.85 -20.65 14.93
N ASP A 92 14.03 -20.94 15.92
CA ASP A 92 12.90 -21.88 15.80
C ASP A 92 11.56 -21.19 15.54
N GLU A 93 11.47 -19.89 15.79
CA GLU A 93 10.25 -19.12 15.62
C GLU A 93 10.55 -17.70 15.14
N ALA A 94 9.82 -17.26 14.12
CA ALA A 94 9.98 -15.92 13.57
C ALA A 94 8.68 -15.39 12.96
N TRP A 95 8.60 -14.07 12.95
CA TRP A 95 7.54 -13.27 12.34
C TRP A 95 8.12 -12.36 11.29
N PHE A 96 7.36 -12.15 10.22
CA PHE A 96 7.62 -11.07 9.27
C PHE A 96 6.39 -10.18 9.15
N ARG A 97 6.63 -8.93 8.78
CA ARG A 97 5.60 -7.98 8.35
C ARG A 97 6.11 -7.19 7.17
N TYR A 98 5.28 -6.98 6.16
CA TYR A 98 5.55 -5.99 5.13
C TYR A 98 4.25 -5.33 4.67
N TYR A 99 4.36 -4.10 4.16
CA TYR A 99 3.26 -3.42 3.49
C TYR A 99 3.31 -3.73 2.00
N LEU A 100 2.17 -4.10 1.44
CA LEU A 100 2.01 -4.46 0.04
C LEU A 100 0.97 -3.56 -0.60
N ARG A 101 1.29 -2.98 -1.76
CA ARG A 101 0.30 -2.33 -2.62
C ARG A 101 0.37 -2.94 -4.01
N LEU A 102 -0.78 -3.33 -4.55
CA LEU A 102 -0.90 -3.93 -5.87
C LEU A 102 -1.26 -2.85 -6.89
N GLU A 103 -0.53 -2.79 -8.00
CA GLU A 103 -0.70 -1.77 -9.03
C GLU A 103 -0.80 -2.46 -10.39
N ASN A 104 -2.03 -2.62 -10.89
CA ASN A 104 -2.29 -3.41 -12.10
C ASN A 104 -1.75 -4.86 -11.98
N PHE A 105 -1.77 -5.42 -10.77
CA PHE A 105 -1.31 -6.77 -10.49
C PHE A 105 -2.45 -7.77 -10.73
N VAL A 106 -2.68 -8.12 -11.99
CA VAL A 106 -3.75 -9.05 -12.39
C VAL A 106 -3.15 -10.30 -13.04
N PRO A 107 -2.56 -11.20 -12.23
CA PRO A 107 -1.84 -12.34 -12.77
C PRO A 107 -2.81 -13.36 -13.36
N ILE A 108 -2.40 -14.00 -14.45
CA ILE A 108 -3.16 -15.09 -15.11
C ILE A 108 -2.88 -16.48 -14.52
N THR A 109 -1.97 -16.57 -13.56
CA THR A 109 -1.71 -17.79 -12.78
C THR A 109 -1.16 -17.44 -11.38
N SER A 110 -0.94 -18.45 -10.55
CA SER A 110 -0.35 -18.25 -9.21
C SER A 110 1.12 -17.85 -9.27
N GLY A 111 1.62 -17.32 -8.16
CA GLY A 111 3.05 -17.01 -7.99
C GLY A 111 3.50 -17.09 -6.55
N LYS A 112 4.59 -16.40 -6.23
CA LYS A 112 5.21 -16.35 -4.90
C LYS A 112 5.46 -14.92 -4.47
N PHE A 113 5.30 -14.75 -3.18
CA PHE A 113 5.63 -13.58 -2.39
C PHE A 113 6.57 -13.99 -1.25
N PRO A 114 7.07 -13.02 -0.48
CA PRO A 114 8.11 -13.29 0.50
C PRO A 114 7.72 -14.26 1.61
N GLY A 115 8.73 -14.88 2.24
CA GLY A 115 8.55 -15.72 3.43
C GLY A 115 9.81 -16.49 3.83
N PHE A 116 9.71 -17.25 4.92
CA PHE A 116 10.85 -17.91 5.53
C PHE A 116 11.24 -19.23 4.85
N ALA A 117 12.50 -19.61 5.00
CA ALA A 117 12.98 -20.93 4.66
C ALA A 117 14.19 -21.35 5.52
N GLY A 118 14.26 -22.66 5.78
CA GLY A 118 15.41 -23.35 6.35
C GLY A 118 15.92 -24.36 5.33
N MET A 119 16.84 -23.96 4.46
CA MET A 119 17.31 -24.80 3.34
C MET A 119 18.83 -24.79 3.24
N PRO A 120 19.53 -25.63 4.03
CA PRO A 120 20.97 -25.82 3.90
C PRO A 120 21.37 -26.54 2.60
N SER A 121 20.41 -27.18 1.93
CA SER A 121 20.62 -27.99 0.72
C SER A 121 19.63 -27.58 -0.39
N PHE A 122 19.81 -28.10 -1.62
CA PHE A 122 18.97 -27.75 -2.77
C PHE A 122 17.65 -28.55 -2.82
N THR A 123 16.94 -28.64 -1.70
CA THR A 123 15.59 -29.24 -1.57
C THR A 123 14.59 -28.21 -1.03
N ALA A 124 13.33 -28.61 -0.84
CA ALA A 124 12.22 -27.75 -0.38
C ALA A 124 11.92 -26.54 -1.28
N ARG A 125 12.18 -26.69 -2.58
CA ARG A 125 11.92 -25.70 -3.64
C ARG A 125 11.78 -26.40 -5.00
N GLY A 126 11.15 -25.75 -5.97
CA GLY A 126 11.20 -26.19 -7.38
C GLY A 126 10.71 -27.61 -7.65
N CYS A 127 9.78 -28.11 -6.85
CA CYS A 127 9.30 -29.50 -6.88
C CYS A 127 10.34 -30.57 -6.50
N PHE A 128 11.34 -30.18 -5.70
CA PHE A 128 12.26 -31.07 -5.03
C PHE A 128 11.91 -31.11 -3.53
N PRO A 129 11.24 -32.16 -3.04
CA PRO A 129 10.84 -32.26 -1.64
C PRO A 129 12.04 -32.48 -0.71
N SER A 130 11.85 -32.25 0.58
CA SER A 130 12.84 -32.52 1.62
C SER A 130 13.15 -34.01 1.74
N THR A 131 14.42 -34.37 1.92
CA THR A 131 14.85 -35.77 2.13
C THR A 131 15.76 -35.84 3.34
N ALA A 132 15.92 -37.03 3.93
CA ALA A 132 16.85 -37.20 5.06
C ALA A 132 18.31 -36.86 4.69
N GLN A 133 18.71 -37.08 3.44
CA GLN A 133 20.06 -36.76 2.96
C GLN A 133 20.25 -35.27 2.65
N ASN A 134 19.16 -34.59 2.30
CA ASN A 134 19.14 -33.17 1.94
C ASN A 134 17.93 -32.53 2.61
N PRO A 135 18.01 -32.24 3.92
CA PRO A 135 16.91 -31.69 4.67
C PRO A 135 16.69 -30.23 4.32
N GLY A 136 15.42 -29.82 4.34
CA GLY A 136 15.01 -28.43 4.14
C GLY A 136 13.51 -28.23 4.26
N TRP A 137 13.09 -26.98 4.41
CA TRP A 137 11.69 -26.57 4.34
C TRP A 137 11.59 -25.12 3.85
N SER A 138 10.45 -24.74 3.28
CA SER A 138 10.16 -23.33 2.96
C SER A 138 8.68 -23.01 3.13
N ALA A 139 8.37 -21.84 3.67
CA ALA A 139 7.02 -21.36 3.92
C ALA A 139 6.90 -19.93 3.36
N ARG A 140 6.71 -19.84 2.04
CA ARG A 140 6.60 -18.56 1.33
C ARG A 140 5.16 -18.12 1.22
N THR A 141 4.90 -16.83 1.25
CA THR A 141 3.59 -16.32 0.84
C THR A 141 3.40 -16.60 -0.66
N MET A 142 2.16 -16.76 -1.09
CA MET A 142 1.80 -16.90 -2.49
C MET A 142 0.54 -16.13 -2.81
N PHE A 143 0.36 -15.84 -4.09
CA PHE A 143 -0.88 -15.32 -4.65
C PHE A 143 -1.47 -16.29 -5.67
N THR A 144 -2.79 -16.23 -5.87
CA THR A 144 -3.50 -16.89 -6.97
C THR A 144 -4.07 -15.87 -7.96
N ALA A 145 -4.39 -16.33 -9.16
CA ALA A 145 -5.10 -15.54 -10.16
C ALA A 145 -6.59 -15.40 -9.81
N ALA A 146 -7.23 -14.36 -10.36
CA ALA A 146 -8.68 -14.24 -10.32
C ALA A 146 -9.36 -15.50 -10.89
N GLY A 147 -10.43 -15.95 -10.24
CA GLY A 147 -11.12 -17.21 -10.54
C GLY A 147 -10.54 -18.45 -9.85
N GLU A 148 -9.33 -18.39 -9.29
CA GLU A 148 -8.75 -19.45 -8.45
C GLU A 148 -8.93 -19.07 -6.97
N GLY A 149 -9.64 -19.91 -6.21
CA GLY A 149 -9.80 -19.71 -4.77
C GLY A 149 -10.74 -18.56 -4.37
N GLY A 150 -11.64 -18.09 -5.25
CA GLY A 150 -12.70 -17.14 -4.88
C GLY A 150 -12.40 -15.66 -5.14
N ALA A 151 -11.21 -15.32 -5.65
CA ALA A 151 -10.92 -13.96 -6.13
C ALA A 151 -11.68 -13.66 -7.44
N VAL A 152 -12.13 -12.42 -7.63
CA VAL A 152 -12.83 -11.98 -8.87
C VAL A 152 -12.01 -10.94 -9.65
N ALA A 153 -12.20 -10.92 -10.97
CA ALA A 153 -11.65 -9.99 -11.98
C ALA A 153 -10.22 -9.46 -11.77
N ASP A 154 -10.03 -8.48 -10.88
CA ASP A 154 -8.80 -7.76 -10.58
C ASP A 154 -8.25 -8.00 -9.17
N GLN A 155 -8.75 -9.01 -8.46
CA GLN A 155 -8.27 -9.41 -7.14
C GLN A 155 -7.29 -10.58 -7.20
N ILE A 156 -6.48 -10.70 -6.15
CA ILE A 156 -5.70 -11.90 -5.86
C ILE A 156 -6.07 -12.45 -4.49
N ARG A 157 -5.95 -13.76 -4.28
CA ARG A 157 -6.02 -14.36 -2.94
C ARG A 157 -4.64 -14.77 -2.47
N LEU A 158 -4.31 -14.42 -1.22
CA LEU A 158 -3.06 -14.85 -0.60
C LEU A 158 -3.19 -16.24 0.04
N GLY A 159 -2.03 -16.88 0.17
CA GLY A 159 -1.86 -18.17 0.84
C GLY A 159 -0.42 -18.40 1.23
N THR A 160 -0.15 -19.55 1.83
CA THR A 160 1.21 -20.06 2.07
C THR A 160 1.52 -21.18 1.08
N TYR A 161 2.69 -21.13 0.46
CA TYR A 161 3.25 -22.20 -0.34
C TYR A 161 4.32 -22.93 0.48
N LEU A 162 3.96 -24.12 0.97
CA LEU A 162 4.69 -24.82 2.03
C LEU A 162 5.39 -26.08 1.51
N TYR A 163 6.70 -26.18 1.74
CA TYR A 163 7.42 -27.44 1.72
C TYR A 163 7.65 -27.92 3.14
N HIS A 164 7.27 -29.16 3.44
CA HIS A 164 7.39 -29.79 4.76
C HIS A 164 7.63 -31.30 4.61
N VAL A 165 7.91 -32.00 5.70
CA VAL A 165 8.29 -33.43 5.64
C VAL A 165 7.15 -34.31 5.12
N ASP A 166 5.93 -34.04 5.57
CA ASP A 166 4.74 -34.87 5.28
C ASP A 166 3.97 -34.49 4.01
N GLN A 167 4.52 -33.61 3.16
CA GLN A 167 3.81 -33.20 1.95
C GLN A 167 3.58 -34.39 1.02
N ALA A 168 2.36 -34.53 0.49
CA ALA A 168 2.02 -35.65 -0.38
C ALA A 168 2.66 -35.52 -1.79
N GLY A 169 2.78 -34.28 -2.29
CA GLY A 169 3.32 -33.97 -3.60
C GLY A 169 4.82 -33.67 -3.59
N SER A 170 5.44 -33.69 -4.77
CA SER A 170 6.85 -33.26 -4.93
C SER A 170 7.01 -31.74 -4.86
N CYS A 171 5.98 -31.00 -5.23
CA CYS A 171 5.89 -29.55 -5.11
C CYS A 171 5.25 -29.16 -3.77
N GLY A 172 5.50 -27.94 -3.31
CA GLY A 172 4.93 -27.43 -2.07
C GLY A 172 3.41 -27.37 -2.10
N ASP A 173 2.81 -27.52 -0.92
CA ASP A 173 1.37 -27.43 -0.72
C ASP A 173 0.89 -25.99 -0.84
N LYS A 174 -0.24 -25.79 -1.53
CA LYS A 174 -0.92 -24.51 -1.63
C LYS A 174 -1.94 -24.38 -0.50
N LEU A 175 -1.62 -23.62 0.53
CA LEU A 175 -2.47 -23.40 1.70
C LEU A 175 -3.12 -22.02 1.60
N LEU A 176 -4.32 -21.94 1.01
CA LEU A 176 -5.01 -20.68 0.81
C LEU A 176 -5.56 -20.13 2.13
N TRP A 177 -5.32 -18.85 2.41
CA TRP A 177 -5.84 -18.15 3.60
C TRP A 177 -7.31 -17.79 3.44
N ASP A 178 -8.04 -17.49 4.51
CA ASP A 178 -9.48 -17.17 4.45
C ASP A 178 -9.80 -16.13 3.35
N ALA A 179 -10.70 -16.49 2.44
CA ALA A 179 -11.06 -15.65 1.30
C ALA A 179 -11.73 -14.31 1.70
N ASN A 180 -12.35 -14.22 2.87
CA ASN A 180 -12.95 -12.98 3.36
C ASN A 180 -11.92 -11.99 3.93
N VAL A 181 -10.70 -12.47 4.20
CA VAL A 181 -9.64 -11.67 4.83
C VAL A 181 -8.47 -11.45 3.87
N ALA A 182 -8.11 -12.46 3.09
CA ALA A 182 -6.91 -12.51 2.28
C ALA A 182 -7.16 -12.37 0.76
N THR A 183 -8.33 -11.92 0.36
CA THR A 183 -8.59 -11.48 -1.02
C THR A 183 -8.27 -9.99 -1.11
N LEU A 184 -7.29 -9.63 -1.93
CA LEU A 184 -6.75 -8.29 -2.02
C LEU A 184 -7.21 -7.61 -3.31
N ASP A 185 -7.75 -6.40 -3.16
CA ASP A 185 -8.01 -5.42 -4.21
C ASP A 185 -6.74 -4.68 -4.64
N GLN A 186 -6.82 -4.03 -5.79
CA GLN A 186 -5.78 -3.13 -6.29
C GLN A 186 -5.76 -1.79 -5.54
N ASP A 187 -4.66 -1.05 -5.72
CA ASP A 187 -4.53 0.38 -5.42
C ASP A 187 -4.64 0.80 -3.95
N ARG A 188 -4.61 -0.14 -3.00
CA ARG A 188 -4.46 0.17 -1.57
C ARG A 188 -3.30 -0.58 -0.92
N TRP A 189 -2.84 -0.05 0.20
CA TRP A 189 -1.87 -0.69 1.08
C TRP A 189 -2.53 -1.77 1.93
N TYR A 190 -1.85 -2.90 2.07
CA TYR A 190 -2.16 -4.01 2.97
C TYR A 190 -0.97 -4.26 3.87
N CYS A 191 -1.22 -4.40 5.16
CA CYS A 191 -0.25 -4.95 6.10
C CYS A 191 -0.33 -6.48 6.04
N VAL A 192 0.70 -7.13 5.51
CA VAL A 192 0.79 -8.60 5.43
C VAL A 192 1.75 -9.08 6.50
N GLU A 193 1.28 -9.97 7.38
CA GLU A 193 2.12 -10.60 8.40
C GLU A 193 2.08 -12.11 8.29
N GLY A 194 3.17 -12.76 8.68
CA GLY A 194 3.23 -14.21 8.80
C GLY A 194 4.15 -14.65 9.91
N ARG A 195 3.86 -15.84 10.46
CA ARG A 195 4.61 -16.49 11.53
C ARG A 195 4.95 -17.91 11.09
N VAL A 196 6.16 -18.35 11.39
CA VAL A 196 6.57 -19.75 11.31
C VAL A 196 7.16 -20.13 12.66
N ALA A 197 6.65 -21.21 13.25
CA ALA A 197 7.23 -21.88 14.42
C ALA A 197 7.53 -23.33 14.04
N LEU A 198 8.80 -23.71 14.11
CA LEU A 198 9.25 -25.05 13.77
C LEU A 198 8.74 -26.06 14.79
N ASN A 199 8.56 -27.30 14.34
CA ASN A 199 8.22 -28.39 15.23
C ASN A 199 9.40 -28.76 16.12
N THR A 200 9.11 -29.35 17.28
CA THR A 200 10.08 -30.17 17.99
C THR A 200 10.57 -31.27 17.05
N PRO A 201 11.89 -31.48 16.86
CA PRO A 201 12.40 -32.47 15.90
C PRO A 201 11.72 -33.84 16.05
N GLY A 202 11.12 -34.34 14.96
CA GLY A 202 10.41 -35.62 14.95
C GLY A 202 8.93 -35.57 15.33
N GLU A 203 8.45 -34.46 15.89
CA GLU A 203 7.04 -34.27 16.25
C GLU A 203 6.27 -33.51 15.16
N ASN A 204 4.94 -33.64 15.17
CA ASN A 204 4.05 -32.91 14.25
C ASN A 204 3.34 -31.73 14.95
N ASN A 205 4.12 -30.85 15.57
CA ASN A 205 3.62 -29.73 16.40
C ASN A 205 4.11 -28.34 15.94
N GLY A 206 4.70 -28.25 14.75
CA GLY A 206 5.08 -26.98 14.14
C GLY A 206 3.84 -26.23 13.65
N SER A 207 3.95 -24.91 13.54
CA SER A 207 2.83 -24.05 13.19
C SER A 207 3.18 -22.94 12.22
N ILE A 208 2.18 -22.51 11.44
CA ILE A 208 2.21 -21.30 10.63
C ILE A 208 0.94 -20.50 10.84
N GLU A 209 1.08 -19.19 10.78
CA GLU A 209 -0.04 -18.25 10.86
C GLU A 209 0.14 -17.12 9.84
N GLY A 210 -0.96 -16.52 9.41
CA GLY A 210 -0.97 -15.40 8.46
C GLY A 210 -2.06 -14.38 8.81
N TRP A 211 -1.75 -13.10 8.63
CA TRP A 211 -2.68 -11.99 8.89
C TRP A 211 -2.67 -10.98 7.75
N ILE A 212 -3.81 -10.34 7.54
CA ILE A 212 -3.98 -9.18 6.67
C ILE A 212 -4.65 -8.09 7.49
N ASP A 213 -4.01 -6.92 7.53
CA ASP A 213 -4.49 -5.74 8.26
C ASP A 213 -4.88 -6.07 9.71
N GLY A 214 -4.02 -6.84 10.39
CA GLY A 214 -4.20 -7.29 11.77
C GLY A 214 -5.22 -8.40 11.98
N THR A 215 -6.00 -8.77 10.96
CA THR A 215 -6.99 -9.86 11.04
C THR A 215 -6.34 -11.18 10.66
N ARG A 216 -6.45 -12.19 11.54
CA ARG A 216 -5.90 -13.53 11.27
C ARG A 216 -6.64 -14.18 10.10
N ALA A 217 -5.90 -14.49 9.05
CA ALA A 217 -6.42 -15.09 7.82
C ALA A 217 -6.14 -16.60 7.75
N TYR A 218 -5.15 -17.10 8.48
CA TYR A 218 -4.78 -18.51 8.45
C TYR A 218 -4.08 -18.96 9.73
N GLN A 219 -4.30 -20.23 10.09
CA GLN A 219 -3.54 -20.92 11.12
C GLN A 219 -3.51 -22.43 10.83
N ARG A 220 -2.35 -23.05 11.04
CA ARG A 220 -2.18 -24.50 11.04
C ARG A 220 -1.10 -24.88 12.06
N ASN A 221 -1.33 -25.91 12.88
CA ASN A 221 -0.48 -26.25 14.03
C ASN A 221 0.01 -27.72 14.04
N ASP A 222 -0.15 -28.42 12.91
CA ASP A 222 0.16 -29.83 12.71
C ASP A 222 1.13 -29.99 11.53
N ILE A 223 2.29 -29.34 11.64
CA ILE A 223 3.32 -29.35 10.59
C ILE A 223 4.62 -29.93 11.13
N GLN A 224 5.14 -30.95 10.44
CA GLN A 224 6.50 -31.43 10.62
C GLN A 224 7.44 -30.76 9.61
N PHE A 225 8.20 -29.77 10.06
CA PHE A 225 9.28 -29.15 9.29
C PHE A 225 10.58 -29.95 9.36
N ARG A 226 10.81 -30.63 10.49
CA ARG A 226 12.07 -31.31 10.85
C ARG A 226 11.84 -32.73 11.34
N ARG A 227 12.66 -33.66 10.86
CA ARG A 227 12.73 -35.03 11.38
C ARG A 227 13.51 -35.06 12.71
N ALA A 228 13.51 -36.19 13.41
CA ALA A 228 14.15 -36.33 14.72
C ALA A 228 15.65 -36.00 14.72
N GLU A 229 16.37 -36.34 13.64
CA GLU A 229 17.82 -36.14 13.49
C GLU A 229 18.19 -34.76 12.90
N GLU A 230 17.21 -33.86 12.72
CA GLU A 230 17.37 -32.59 12.01
C GLU A 230 17.26 -31.39 12.98
N ALA A 231 17.80 -31.53 14.20
CA ALA A 231 17.75 -30.48 15.23
C ALA A 231 18.46 -29.19 14.81
N ASP A 232 19.50 -29.29 13.96
CA ASP A 232 20.25 -28.14 13.42
C ASP A 232 19.53 -27.41 12.27
N LEU A 233 18.35 -27.89 11.85
CA LEU A 233 17.55 -27.22 10.84
C LEU A 233 16.74 -26.12 11.52
N ASP A 234 16.84 -24.89 11.04
CA ASP A 234 16.37 -23.67 11.69
C ASP A 234 15.80 -22.70 10.64
N ILE A 235 15.27 -21.55 11.09
CA ILE A 235 14.83 -20.45 10.22
C ILE A 235 16.05 -19.66 9.76
N ARG A 236 16.62 -20.06 8.60
CA ARG A 236 17.90 -19.53 8.10
C ARG A 236 17.80 -18.28 7.25
N THR A 237 16.72 -18.17 6.47
CA THR A 237 16.60 -17.13 5.46
C THR A 237 15.19 -16.62 5.34
N PHE A 238 15.08 -15.33 5.06
CA PHE A 238 13.85 -14.72 4.56
C PHE A 238 13.99 -14.41 3.08
N TRP A 239 13.08 -14.90 2.26
CA TRP A 239 13.17 -14.77 0.82
C TRP A 239 12.31 -13.62 0.35
N LEU A 240 12.92 -12.51 -0.06
CA LEU A 240 12.24 -11.46 -0.82
C LEU A 240 12.09 -11.94 -2.28
N ASN A 241 11.33 -13.01 -2.48
CA ASN A 241 11.17 -13.67 -3.77
C ASN A 241 9.77 -13.38 -4.31
N ILE A 242 9.72 -12.46 -5.28
CA ILE A 242 8.51 -12.10 -5.98
C ILE A 242 8.57 -12.70 -7.37
N TYR A 243 7.65 -13.62 -7.63
CA TYR A 243 7.73 -14.49 -8.79
C TYR A 243 6.35 -14.82 -9.33
N PHE A 244 6.14 -14.61 -10.62
CA PHE A 244 5.00 -15.09 -11.38
C PHE A 244 5.25 -16.53 -11.86
N GLY A 245 4.30 -17.42 -11.55
CA GLY A 245 4.26 -18.77 -12.10
C GLY A 245 4.68 -19.87 -11.14
N GLY A 246 5.40 -20.86 -11.69
CA GLY A 246 5.41 -22.25 -11.21
C GLY A 246 4.67 -23.18 -12.19
N SER A 247 4.39 -22.69 -13.40
CA SER A 247 3.72 -23.36 -14.50
C SER A 247 4.41 -23.05 -15.83
N THR A 248 3.89 -23.63 -16.92
CA THR A 248 4.32 -23.32 -18.30
C THR A 248 3.66 -22.06 -18.87
N VAL A 249 2.77 -21.42 -18.11
CA VAL A 249 2.05 -20.21 -18.54
C VAL A 249 3.04 -19.05 -18.69
N VAL A 250 2.93 -18.33 -19.81
CA VAL A 250 3.75 -17.16 -20.13
C VAL A 250 3.02 -15.92 -19.65
N ASN A 251 3.69 -15.06 -18.86
CA ASN A 251 3.13 -13.78 -18.48
C ASN A 251 2.92 -12.90 -19.73
N ASP A 252 1.74 -12.38 -19.94
CA ASP A 252 1.38 -11.62 -21.15
C ASP A 252 1.20 -10.11 -20.89
N ARG A 253 1.46 -9.66 -19.66
CA ARG A 253 1.21 -8.28 -19.21
C ARG A 253 2.21 -7.85 -18.14
N ASP A 254 2.27 -6.55 -17.88
CA ASP A 254 2.97 -6.04 -16.70
C ASP A 254 2.20 -6.37 -15.42
N LEU A 255 2.92 -6.78 -14.38
CA LEU A 255 2.41 -6.97 -13.03
C LEU A 255 3.21 -6.09 -12.08
N GLY A 256 2.60 -5.00 -11.61
CA GLY A 256 3.22 -4.01 -10.73
C GLY A 256 2.80 -4.17 -9.27
N LEU A 257 3.73 -3.97 -8.35
CA LEU A 257 3.44 -3.86 -6.93
C LEU A 257 4.49 -3.01 -6.22
N THR A 258 4.18 -2.55 -5.01
CA THR A 258 5.14 -1.97 -4.07
C THR A 258 5.21 -2.80 -2.80
N ILE A 259 6.41 -3.03 -2.29
CA ILE A 259 6.65 -3.45 -0.92
C ILE A 259 7.32 -2.32 -0.14
N ASP A 260 6.90 -2.13 1.10
CA ASP A 260 7.53 -1.20 2.03
C ASP A 260 7.54 -1.78 3.46
N GLU A 261 8.38 -1.23 4.32
CA GLU A 261 8.42 -1.48 5.76
C GLU A 261 8.48 -2.99 6.10
N LEU A 262 9.44 -3.68 5.50
CA LEU A 262 9.69 -5.10 5.72
C LEU A 262 10.46 -5.30 7.03
N MET A 263 9.81 -5.97 7.97
CA MET A 263 10.31 -6.19 9.31
C MET A 263 10.37 -7.69 9.60
N ILE A 264 11.40 -8.13 10.32
CA ILE A 264 11.53 -9.50 10.83
C ILE A 264 11.82 -9.46 12.33
N SER A 265 11.10 -10.24 13.11
CA SER A 265 11.33 -10.43 14.54
C SER A 265 11.37 -11.91 14.89
N THR A 266 12.17 -12.26 15.89
CA THR A 266 12.23 -13.59 16.51
C THR A 266 11.69 -13.56 17.95
N GLU A 267 11.21 -12.40 18.40
CA GLU A 267 10.77 -12.18 19.79
C GLU A 267 9.24 -12.04 19.93
N GLY A 268 8.52 -11.83 18.82
CA GLY A 268 7.05 -11.80 18.86
C GLY A 268 6.41 -11.27 17.57
N GLN A 269 5.08 -11.21 17.60
CA GLN A 269 4.29 -10.62 16.51
C GLN A 269 4.58 -9.12 16.38
N ILE A 270 4.84 -8.67 15.16
CA ILE A 270 5.24 -7.29 14.87
C ILE A 270 4.02 -6.37 14.95
N GLY A 271 2.94 -6.72 14.27
CA GLY A 271 1.72 -5.92 14.20
C GLY A 271 1.77 -4.86 13.10
N CYS A 272 0.58 -4.47 12.65
CA CYS A 272 0.38 -3.34 11.75
C CYS A 272 0.48 -2.01 12.48
N VAL A 273 0.99 -0.99 11.78
CA VAL A 273 1.22 0.36 12.30
C VAL A 273 0.48 1.39 11.45
N ALA A 274 0.02 2.47 12.09
CA ALA A 274 -0.49 3.64 11.35
C ALA A 274 0.61 4.24 10.45
N PRO A 275 0.24 4.84 9.31
CA PRO A 275 1.21 5.46 8.40
C PRO A 275 1.90 6.66 9.06
N PHE A 276 1.18 7.43 9.89
CA PHE A 276 1.70 8.66 10.49
C PHE A 276 1.45 8.74 12.00
N TRP A 277 2.52 8.91 12.79
CA TRP A 277 2.45 8.97 14.26
C TRP A 277 1.99 10.33 14.79
N ASP A 278 2.18 11.40 14.04
CA ASP A 278 1.79 12.78 14.40
C ASP A 278 0.32 13.10 14.05
N SER A 279 -0.38 12.21 13.36
CA SER A 279 -1.81 12.35 13.06
C SER A 279 -2.71 11.79 14.16
N THR A 280 -2.13 11.10 15.15
CA THR A 280 -2.85 10.22 16.08
C THR A 280 -3.80 10.94 17.03
N THR A 281 -3.53 12.20 17.34
CA THR A 281 -4.37 13.09 18.15
C THR A 281 -5.21 14.06 17.32
N SER A 282 -5.05 14.06 16.00
CA SER A 282 -5.78 14.95 15.11
C SER A 282 -7.25 14.53 15.00
N LEU A 283 -8.16 15.50 15.05
CA LEU A 283 -9.58 15.25 14.74
C LEU A 283 -9.80 14.81 13.28
N HIS A 284 -8.80 15.01 12.43
CA HIS A 284 -8.79 14.62 11.02
C HIS A 284 -8.18 13.22 10.79
N ARG A 285 -7.73 12.53 11.86
CA ARG A 285 -6.99 11.26 11.78
C ARG A 285 -7.60 10.24 10.84
N SER A 286 -8.89 9.92 11.01
CA SER A 286 -9.53 8.88 10.19
C SER A 286 -9.49 9.20 8.70
N ALA A 287 -9.62 10.48 8.32
CA ALA A 287 -9.51 10.90 6.92
C ALA A 287 -8.07 10.82 6.41
N ILE A 288 -7.11 11.26 7.23
CA ILE A 288 -5.67 11.20 6.91
C ILE A 288 -5.25 9.75 6.65
N GLU A 289 -5.54 8.85 7.58
CA GLU A 289 -5.18 7.44 7.49
C GLU A 289 -5.90 6.77 6.31
N ALA A 290 -7.21 7.00 6.14
CA ALA A 290 -7.96 6.40 5.04
C ALA A 290 -7.40 6.80 3.66
N LEU A 291 -7.10 8.09 3.47
CA LEU A 291 -6.54 8.58 2.21
C LEU A 291 -5.08 8.11 2.00
N ALA A 292 -4.32 7.87 3.07
CA ALA A 292 -2.99 7.28 2.99
C ALA A 292 -3.04 5.80 2.57
N PHE A 293 -3.99 5.03 3.13
CA PHE A 293 -4.18 3.62 2.78
C PHE A 293 -4.49 3.40 1.30
N VAL A 294 -5.16 4.36 0.66
CA VAL A 294 -5.44 4.30 -0.78
C VAL A 294 -4.44 5.10 -1.63
N GLY A 295 -3.34 5.57 -1.04
CA GLY A 295 -2.22 6.20 -1.75
C GLY A 295 -2.45 7.64 -2.24
N ILE A 296 -3.53 8.30 -1.81
CA ILE A 296 -3.81 9.70 -2.17
C ILE A 296 -2.90 10.65 -1.38
N ILE A 297 -2.86 10.45 -0.07
CA ILE A 297 -2.05 11.26 0.85
C ILE A 297 -0.67 10.63 1.05
N ARG A 298 0.35 11.50 1.14
CA ARG A 298 1.73 11.15 1.46
C ARG A 298 2.23 11.97 2.65
N GLY A 299 3.18 11.42 3.39
CA GLY A 299 3.83 12.09 4.51
C GLY A 299 4.70 13.26 4.07
N CYS A 300 5.04 14.13 5.03
CA CYS A 300 6.06 15.17 4.87
C CYS A 300 7.47 14.63 5.18
N ALA A 301 7.54 13.59 6.01
CA ALA A 301 8.77 12.88 6.38
C ALA A 301 8.42 11.46 6.83
N TYR A 302 9.43 10.66 7.19
CA TYR A 302 9.24 9.29 7.65
C TYR A 302 8.31 9.21 8.86
N GLY A 303 7.14 8.61 8.64
CA GLY A 303 6.10 8.45 9.65
C GLY A 303 5.40 9.74 10.08
N GLN A 304 5.61 10.87 9.38
CA GLN A 304 4.98 12.15 9.70
C GLN A 304 4.06 12.64 8.59
N TYR A 305 2.88 13.11 8.95
CA TYR A 305 1.95 13.75 8.02
C TYR A 305 2.11 15.28 8.00
N CYS A 306 2.55 15.90 9.10
CA CYS A 306 2.55 17.34 9.33
C CYS A 306 1.14 17.95 9.18
N PRO A 307 0.20 17.63 10.08
CA PRO A 307 -1.22 17.98 9.90
C PRO A 307 -1.52 19.48 9.83
N GLU A 308 -0.73 20.29 10.53
CA GLU A 308 -0.94 21.74 10.65
C GLU A 308 -0.25 22.57 9.57
N ASP A 309 0.64 21.97 8.77
CA ASP A 309 1.28 22.70 7.67
C ASP A 309 0.23 23.07 6.60
N HIS A 310 0.41 24.22 5.97
CA HIS A 310 -0.42 24.65 4.86
C HIS A 310 -0.03 23.94 3.57
N LEU A 311 -1.01 23.72 2.70
CA LEU A 311 -0.77 23.15 1.39
C LEU A 311 -0.42 24.23 0.37
N THR A 312 0.66 23.98 -0.38
CA THR A 312 0.91 24.74 -1.61
C THR A 312 -0.06 24.33 -2.70
N ARG A 313 -0.13 25.13 -3.75
CA ARG A 313 -0.97 24.90 -4.91
C ARG A 313 -0.59 23.63 -5.66
N ALA A 314 0.69 23.39 -5.87
CA ALA A 314 1.19 22.15 -6.44
C ALA A 314 0.82 20.93 -5.60
N GLN A 315 0.97 21.01 -4.28
CA GLN A 315 0.61 19.90 -3.38
C GLN A 315 -0.89 19.61 -3.41
N THR A 316 -1.73 20.65 -3.38
CA THR A 316 -3.20 20.53 -3.45
C THR A 316 -3.64 19.86 -4.74
N LEU A 317 -3.10 20.31 -5.87
CA LEU A 317 -3.45 19.78 -7.19
C LEU A 317 -2.95 18.35 -7.38
N ALA A 318 -1.80 17.99 -6.81
CA ALA A 318 -1.32 16.61 -6.80
C ALA A 318 -2.21 15.66 -5.99
N LEU A 319 -2.85 16.13 -4.91
CA LEU A 319 -3.84 15.32 -4.19
C LEU A 319 -5.09 15.06 -5.05
N ILE A 320 -5.58 16.10 -5.74
CA ILE A 320 -6.76 16.00 -6.62
C ILE A 320 -6.45 15.09 -7.82
N ASP A 321 -5.29 15.25 -8.46
CA ASP A 321 -4.85 14.42 -9.59
C ASP A 321 -4.78 12.93 -9.21
N ARG A 322 -4.27 12.58 -8.02
CA ARG A 322 -4.27 11.18 -7.54
C ARG A 322 -5.67 10.59 -7.35
N MET A 323 -6.68 11.42 -7.10
CA MET A 323 -8.06 10.95 -6.95
C MET A 323 -8.74 10.74 -8.31
N ILE A 324 -8.47 11.60 -9.29
CA ILE A 324 -9.17 11.57 -10.59
C ILE A 324 -8.38 10.85 -11.68
N ASP A 325 -7.08 10.62 -11.46
CA ASP A 325 -6.12 10.03 -12.39
C ASP A 325 -6.24 10.70 -13.77
N ALA A 326 -5.81 11.97 -13.81
CA ALA A 326 -5.93 12.77 -15.03
C ALA A 326 -5.07 12.14 -16.14
N PRO A 327 -5.55 12.15 -17.40
CA PRO A 327 -4.80 11.57 -18.51
C PRO A 327 -3.48 12.32 -18.73
N ALA A 328 -2.42 11.58 -19.04
CA ALA A 328 -1.14 12.16 -19.45
C ALA A 328 -1.32 13.10 -20.64
N THR A 329 -0.51 14.15 -20.68
CA THR A 329 -0.54 15.17 -21.72
C THR A 329 0.86 15.65 -22.03
N THR A 330 1.06 16.16 -23.25
CA THR A 330 2.27 16.87 -23.68
C THR A 330 2.07 18.38 -23.74
N VAL A 331 0.91 18.87 -23.31
CA VAL A 331 0.61 20.31 -23.27
C VAL A 331 1.41 20.93 -22.15
N ASP A 332 2.18 21.94 -22.49
CA ASP A 332 2.85 22.83 -21.54
C ASP A 332 2.00 24.11 -21.35
N ALA A 333 1.29 24.16 -20.22
CA ALA A 333 0.30 25.18 -19.90
C ALA A 333 0.88 26.37 -19.13
N PHE A 334 2.00 26.18 -18.42
CA PHE A 334 2.55 27.19 -17.52
C PHE A 334 4.07 27.36 -17.72
N ASP A 335 4.56 28.58 -17.55
CA ASP A 335 5.98 28.87 -17.81
C ASP A 335 6.85 28.73 -16.55
N ASP A 336 6.25 28.86 -15.37
CA ASP A 336 6.90 28.90 -14.05
C ASP A 336 6.90 27.55 -13.30
N ASP A 337 6.39 26.48 -13.90
CA ASP A 337 6.51 25.12 -13.37
C ASP A 337 7.59 24.27 -14.06
N ASN A 338 8.29 24.81 -15.07
CA ASN A 338 9.39 24.11 -15.75
C ASN A 338 10.45 23.63 -14.76
N GLY A 339 10.66 22.30 -14.69
CA GLY A 339 11.59 21.66 -13.77
C GLY A 339 11.06 21.48 -12.34
N HIS A 340 9.84 21.91 -12.06
CA HIS A 340 9.16 21.70 -10.79
C HIS A 340 8.63 20.26 -10.70
N TRP A 341 8.66 19.65 -9.51
CA TRP A 341 8.24 18.24 -9.32
C TRP A 341 6.77 17.98 -9.73
N ALA A 342 5.95 19.03 -9.70
CA ALA A 342 4.53 18.97 -10.04
C ALA A 342 4.20 19.35 -11.49
N GLU A 343 5.18 19.73 -12.32
CA GLU A 343 4.97 20.19 -13.71
C GLU A 343 4.01 19.27 -14.47
N ALA A 344 4.29 17.96 -14.48
CA ALA A 344 3.45 16.99 -15.17
C ALA A 344 2.00 16.95 -14.62
N VAL A 345 1.81 17.10 -13.31
CA VAL A 345 0.47 17.13 -12.68
C VAL A 345 -0.28 18.40 -13.09
N LEU A 346 0.38 19.55 -12.98
CA LEU A 346 -0.22 20.86 -13.27
C LEU A 346 -0.67 20.93 -14.73
N ASN A 347 0.19 20.45 -15.63
CA ASN A 347 -0.07 20.37 -17.05
C ASN A 347 -1.21 19.40 -17.41
N ARG A 348 -1.39 18.29 -16.67
CA ARG A 348 -2.57 17.40 -16.85
C ARG A 348 -3.89 18.04 -16.45
N LEU A 349 -3.90 18.86 -15.40
CA LEU A 349 -5.13 19.44 -14.86
C LEU A 349 -5.59 20.70 -15.58
N ALA A 350 -4.67 21.44 -16.21
CA ALA A 350 -4.98 22.66 -16.95
C ALA A 350 -5.98 22.47 -18.11
N PRO A 351 -5.79 21.53 -19.05
CA PRO A 351 -6.72 21.32 -20.17
C PRO A 351 -8.09 20.78 -19.70
N LEU A 352 -8.17 20.22 -18.50
CA LEU A 352 -9.44 19.82 -17.87
C LEU A 352 -10.20 21.00 -17.26
N GLY A 353 -9.63 22.21 -17.28
CA GLY A 353 -10.23 23.40 -16.69
C GLY A 353 -10.23 23.39 -15.16
N ILE A 354 -9.59 22.40 -14.52
CA ILE A 354 -9.50 22.30 -13.05
C ILE A 354 -8.66 23.46 -12.52
N VAL A 355 -7.61 23.85 -13.26
CA VAL A 355 -6.71 24.93 -12.88
C VAL A 355 -6.41 25.88 -14.05
N SER A 356 -6.33 27.18 -13.76
CA SER A 356 -6.23 28.25 -14.77
C SER A 356 -5.07 29.22 -14.56
N GLY A 357 -4.10 28.91 -13.68
CA GLY A 357 -3.00 29.83 -13.35
C GLY A 357 -3.33 30.87 -12.28
N CYS A 358 -2.31 31.63 -11.83
CA CYS A 358 -2.41 32.79 -10.95
C CYS A 358 -2.32 34.12 -11.72
N ALA A 359 -1.57 34.15 -12.83
CA ALA A 359 -1.47 35.32 -13.71
C ALA A 359 -0.90 34.92 -15.09
N GLY A 360 -1.58 35.25 -16.19
CA GLY A 360 -1.09 34.92 -17.54
C GLY A 360 -0.84 33.42 -17.70
N ARG A 361 0.41 33.04 -18.02
CA ARG A 361 0.89 31.65 -18.09
C ARG A 361 1.61 31.20 -16.80
N SER A 362 1.42 31.88 -15.68
CA SER A 362 2.00 31.48 -14.38
C SER A 362 1.00 30.66 -13.57
N ILE A 363 1.46 29.58 -12.93
CA ILE A 363 0.69 28.76 -12.01
C ILE A 363 0.93 29.16 -10.55
N CYS A 364 2.09 29.73 -10.19
CA CYS A 364 2.50 29.97 -8.80
C CYS A 364 2.42 28.66 -7.97
N PRO A 365 3.26 27.65 -8.27
CA PRO A 365 3.08 26.30 -7.74
C PRO A 365 3.32 26.22 -6.22
N ASP A 366 4.15 27.11 -5.68
CA ASP A 366 4.54 27.11 -4.26
C ASP A 366 3.70 28.04 -3.38
N ASP A 367 2.76 28.80 -3.95
CA ASP A 367 1.85 29.63 -3.18
C ASP A 367 0.90 28.77 -2.34
N GLU A 368 0.62 29.19 -1.11
CA GLU A 368 -0.38 28.56 -0.25
C GLU A 368 -1.78 28.68 -0.87
N VAL A 369 -2.58 27.62 -0.74
CA VAL A 369 -3.95 27.60 -1.24
C VAL A 369 -4.90 28.04 -0.14
N THR A 370 -5.76 29.02 -0.46
CA THR A 370 -6.86 29.38 0.42
C THR A 370 -7.99 28.36 0.37
N ARG A 371 -8.80 28.30 1.43
CA ARG A 371 -9.99 27.44 1.48
C ARG A 371 -10.93 27.68 0.29
N GLY A 372 -11.14 28.94 -0.12
CA GLY A 372 -11.99 29.26 -1.28
C GLY A 372 -11.43 28.73 -2.60
N GLN A 373 -10.11 28.85 -2.82
CA GLN A 373 -9.45 28.28 -4.00
C GLN A 373 -9.57 26.75 -4.03
N PHE A 374 -9.38 26.09 -2.88
CA PHE A 374 -9.56 24.64 -2.76
C PHE A 374 -10.98 24.20 -3.15
N ALA A 375 -12.01 24.93 -2.67
CA ALA A 375 -13.41 24.65 -3.05
C ALA A 375 -13.62 24.70 -4.56
N ALA A 376 -13.02 25.69 -5.25
CA ALA A 376 -13.09 25.81 -6.70
C ALA A 376 -12.39 24.64 -7.42
N PHE A 377 -11.21 24.21 -6.96
CA PHE A 377 -10.54 23.05 -7.57
C PHE A 377 -11.35 21.76 -7.42
N VAL A 378 -11.87 21.50 -6.22
CA VAL A 378 -12.70 20.31 -5.95
C VAL A 378 -13.99 20.33 -6.77
N THR A 379 -14.67 21.48 -6.83
CA THR A 379 -15.89 21.65 -7.62
C THR A 379 -15.67 21.30 -9.09
N ARG A 380 -14.61 21.83 -9.70
CA ARG A 380 -14.29 21.57 -11.12
C ARG A 380 -13.82 20.14 -11.35
N ALA A 381 -13.00 19.60 -10.46
CA ALA A 381 -12.43 18.25 -10.61
C ALA A 381 -13.48 17.14 -10.55
N PHE A 382 -14.54 17.34 -9.75
CA PHE A 382 -15.56 16.32 -9.51
C PHE A 382 -16.94 16.65 -10.10
N ASP A 383 -17.03 17.72 -10.90
CA ASP A 383 -18.25 18.20 -11.54
C ASP A 383 -19.42 18.27 -10.53
N ILE A 384 -19.18 19.02 -9.45
CA ILE A 384 -20.15 19.15 -8.35
C ILE A 384 -21.33 20.00 -8.86
N PRO A 385 -22.59 19.55 -8.67
CA PRO A 385 -23.75 20.30 -9.15
C PRO A 385 -23.88 21.67 -8.48
N GLY A 386 -24.28 22.67 -9.26
CA GLY A 386 -24.63 24.01 -8.78
C GLY A 386 -25.78 23.98 -7.76
N THR A 387 -25.79 24.98 -6.86
CA THR A 387 -26.88 25.23 -5.91
C THR A 387 -27.25 26.71 -5.90
N THR A 388 -28.48 27.02 -5.48
CA THR A 388 -28.94 28.40 -5.19
C THR A 388 -29.03 28.68 -3.70
N GLU A 389 -28.77 27.67 -2.86
CA GLU A 389 -28.72 27.83 -1.40
C GLU A 389 -27.42 28.52 -1.00
N ASP A 390 -27.55 29.48 -0.10
CA ASP A 390 -26.44 30.18 0.53
C ASP A 390 -26.22 29.63 1.93
N PHE A 391 -25.00 29.18 2.22
CA PHE A 391 -24.66 28.45 3.45
C PHE A 391 -23.81 29.27 4.41
N PHE A 392 -23.09 30.29 3.94
CA PHE A 392 -22.16 31.05 4.76
C PHE A 392 -22.29 32.54 4.47
N THR A 393 -22.08 33.36 5.49
CA THR A 393 -22.27 34.82 5.34
C THR A 393 -20.97 35.58 5.07
N ASP A 394 -19.82 34.91 5.23
CA ASP A 394 -18.48 35.52 5.11
C ASP A 394 -17.81 35.27 3.75
N ASP A 395 -18.46 34.55 2.85
CA ASP A 395 -18.03 34.37 1.46
C ASP A 395 -18.83 35.23 0.46
N ASP A 396 -19.82 35.99 0.92
CA ASP A 396 -20.55 36.99 0.12
C ASP A 396 -19.58 37.90 -0.66
N GLY A 397 -19.69 37.89 -1.99
CA GLY A 397 -18.85 38.69 -2.89
C GLY A 397 -17.45 38.11 -3.14
N SER A 398 -17.14 36.94 -2.60
CA SER A 398 -15.97 36.13 -2.96
C SER A 398 -16.11 35.59 -4.38
N LEU A 399 -15.02 35.58 -5.13
CA LEU A 399 -14.96 34.90 -6.44
C LEU A 399 -15.23 33.38 -6.33
N PHE A 400 -15.14 32.82 -5.12
CA PHE A 400 -15.30 31.40 -4.85
C PHE A 400 -16.64 31.03 -4.21
N GLU A 401 -17.52 32.00 -3.90
CA GLU A 401 -18.82 31.82 -3.22
C GLU A 401 -19.64 30.67 -3.82
N SER A 402 -19.80 30.67 -5.15
CA SER A 402 -20.53 29.59 -5.84
C SER A 402 -19.91 28.21 -5.63
N SER A 403 -18.58 28.09 -5.63
CA SER A 403 -17.91 26.79 -5.39
C SER A 403 -17.99 26.36 -3.93
N ILE A 404 -17.96 27.33 -3.00
CA ILE A 404 -18.11 27.09 -1.57
C ILE A 404 -19.52 26.55 -1.28
N ASN A 405 -20.55 27.21 -1.80
CA ASN A 405 -21.94 26.78 -1.64
C ASN A 405 -22.20 25.41 -2.30
N GLN A 406 -21.55 25.11 -3.44
CA GLN A 406 -21.61 23.79 -4.06
C GLN A 406 -21.09 22.67 -3.16
N ILE A 407 -19.87 22.81 -2.62
CA ILE A 407 -19.31 21.78 -1.74
C ILE A 407 -20.06 21.67 -0.40
N ALA A 408 -20.70 22.75 0.07
CA ALA A 408 -21.55 22.75 1.25
C ALA A 408 -22.85 21.97 1.03
N SER A 409 -23.51 22.17 -0.12
CA SER A 409 -24.80 21.55 -0.46
C SER A 409 -24.78 20.02 -0.45
N ILE A 410 -23.60 19.42 -0.69
CA ILE A 410 -23.38 17.97 -0.68
C ILE A 410 -22.60 17.49 0.55
N GLY A 411 -22.42 18.35 1.57
CA GLY A 411 -21.87 17.98 2.87
C GLY A 411 -20.35 17.76 2.91
N ILE A 412 -19.59 18.22 1.91
CA ILE A 412 -18.12 18.15 1.93
C ILE A 412 -17.55 19.08 3.01
N THR A 413 -18.10 20.29 3.14
CA THR A 413 -17.72 21.25 4.18
C THR A 413 -18.87 21.53 5.15
N ARG A 414 -18.51 21.99 6.35
CA ARG A 414 -19.44 22.57 7.35
C ARG A 414 -19.05 23.98 7.76
N GLY A 415 -18.01 24.56 7.14
CA GLY A 415 -17.46 25.85 7.56
C GLY A 415 -16.20 25.72 8.42
N CYS A 416 -15.84 26.80 9.09
CA CYS A 416 -14.67 26.92 9.98
C CYS A 416 -15.06 27.26 11.44
N ASP A 417 -16.31 27.66 11.70
CA ASP A 417 -16.81 28.00 13.03
C ASP A 417 -17.70 26.90 13.63
N ALA A 418 -17.94 26.98 14.93
CA ALA A 418 -18.83 26.05 15.62
C ALA A 418 -20.31 26.22 15.22
N GLY A 419 -20.69 27.38 14.70
CA GLY A 419 -22.05 27.69 14.23
C GLY A 419 -22.34 27.18 12.82
N ASN A 420 -21.32 26.75 12.07
CA ASN A 420 -21.39 26.42 10.65
C ASN A 420 -21.97 27.57 9.81
N SER A 421 -21.66 28.81 10.19
CA SER A 421 -22.15 30.04 9.55
C SER A 421 -21.06 30.80 8.80
N THR A 422 -19.79 30.43 9.00
CA THR A 422 -18.65 31.01 8.32
C THR A 422 -17.79 29.94 7.66
N TYR A 423 -17.28 30.23 6.46
CA TYR A 423 -16.39 29.36 5.71
C TYR A 423 -14.91 29.69 5.85
N CYS A 424 -14.57 30.95 6.14
CA CYS A 424 -13.22 31.51 6.16
C CYS A 424 -12.50 31.38 4.79
N PRO A 425 -13.01 32.00 3.70
CA PRO A 425 -12.55 31.73 2.33
C PRO A 425 -11.10 32.15 2.03
N GLN A 426 -10.56 33.11 2.79
CA GLN A 426 -9.21 33.65 2.60
C GLN A 426 -8.15 32.95 3.46
N ASP A 427 -8.55 32.13 4.43
CA ASP A 427 -7.62 31.43 5.29
C ASP A 427 -6.86 30.35 4.49
N PRO A 428 -5.55 30.19 4.70
CA PRO A 428 -4.79 29.07 4.18
C PRO A 428 -5.37 27.73 4.65
N LEU A 429 -5.37 26.75 3.75
CA LEU A 429 -5.87 25.42 4.05
C LEU A 429 -4.75 24.53 4.61
N THR A 430 -4.96 23.98 5.81
CA THR A 430 -4.02 22.99 6.38
C THR A 430 -4.15 21.63 5.70
N ARG A 431 -3.08 20.85 5.74
CA ARG A 431 -3.04 19.46 5.25
C ARG A 431 -4.16 18.61 5.86
N ALA A 432 -4.35 18.67 7.18
CA ALA A 432 -5.38 17.90 7.88
C ALA A 432 -6.80 18.29 7.47
N GLN A 433 -7.07 19.59 7.26
CA GLN A 433 -8.36 20.05 6.75
C GLN A 433 -8.62 19.52 5.34
N ALA A 434 -7.63 19.63 4.44
CA ALA A 434 -7.73 19.11 3.09
C ALA A 434 -8.02 17.60 3.07
N ALA A 435 -7.37 16.81 3.93
CA ALA A 435 -7.64 15.38 4.07
C ALA A 435 -9.13 15.10 4.38
N SER A 436 -9.71 15.84 5.33
CA SER A 436 -11.13 15.66 5.67
C SER A 436 -12.08 16.05 4.55
N LEU A 437 -11.78 17.13 3.82
CA LEU A 437 -12.60 17.56 2.69
C LEU A 437 -12.52 16.54 1.55
N LEU A 438 -11.33 16.09 1.16
CA LEU A 438 -11.14 15.09 0.11
C LEU A 438 -11.74 13.72 0.50
N PHE A 439 -11.65 13.33 1.76
CA PHE A 439 -12.27 12.10 2.22
C PHE A 439 -13.81 12.17 2.07
N ARG A 440 -14.43 13.30 2.39
CA ARG A 440 -15.87 13.50 2.17
C ARG A 440 -16.24 13.56 0.69
N VAL A 441 -15.35 14.04 -0.19
CA VAL A 441 -15.55 13.93 -1.64
C VAL A 441 -15.67 12.47 -2.06
N LEU A 442 -14.79 11.60 -1.56
CA LEU A 442 -14.87 10.16 -1.85
C LEU A 442 -16.15 9.51 -1.31
N GLN A 443 -16.55 9.87 -0.09
CA GLN A 443 -17.80 9.39 0.50
C GLN A 443 -19.02 9.83 -0.31
N TRP A 444 -19.05 11.08 -0.77
CA TRP A 444 -20.12 11.57 -1.63
C TRP A 444 -20.16 10.84 -2.97
N GLN A 445 -19.03 10.67 -3.64
CA GLN A 445 -18.95 9.93 -4.91
C GLN A 445 -19.40 8.48 -4.76
N GLN A 446 -19.11 7.83 -3.62
CA GLN A 446 -19.56 6.46 -3.34
C GLN A 446 -21.09 6.36 -3.18
N GLY A 447 -21.73 7.43 -2.69
CA GLY A 447 -23.17 7.51 -2.53
C GLY A 447 -23.95 7.98 -3.77
N ARG A 448 -23.25 8.41 -4.83
CA ARG A 448 -23.84 8.71 -6.15
C ARG A 448 -24.04 7.41 -6.94
#